data_AF-A0A109KLH1-F1
#
_entry.id   AF-A0A109KLH1-F1
#
_cell.length_a   1.000
_cell.length_b   1.000
_cell.length_c   1.000
_cell.angle_alpha   90.00
_cell.angle_beta   90.00
_cell.angle_gamma   90.00
#
_symmetry.space_group_name_H-M   'P 1'
#
loop_
_entity.id
_entity.type
_entity.pdbx_description
1 polymer ?
#
loop_
_entity_poly.entity_id
_entity_poly.type
_entity_poly.pdbx_seq_one_letter_code
_entity_poly.pdbx_strand_id
1 'polypeptide(L)'
;MSTQFTKDNLNDIVVESVVDTLNFNNQQAILTVRGGAGELDQTYFERYSNNKVHILKSAGVLESSIPSSINVENVLIAKQIADLIAWNPELKEIKNHYAKGNVKIDTTTPLTTLKLIGDDLIKNASSDILLRISTIQRQPIRKGFEVSLPAFHPDGFVVSNLMEGLKVAGEYVTQLLVEIKNKVDLKADDKQVSKNKPKI
;
A
#
# COMPACT_ATOMS: atom_id res chain seq x y z
N MET A 1 -4.60 30.28 21.95
CA MET A 1 -3.70 29.13 22.22
C MET A 1 -3.78 28.21 21.02
N SER A 2 -2.67 27.88 20.37
CA SER A 2 -2.65 26.88 19.30
C SER A 2 -2.87 25.50 19.93
N THR A 3 -3.98 24.85 19.62
CA THR A 3 -4.22 23.46 19.99
C THR A 3 -3.20 22.60 19.28
N GLN A 4 -2.44 21.82 20.05
CA GLN A 4 -1.47 20.87 19.52
C GLN A 4 -2.22 19.84 18.65
N PHE A 5 -1.73 19.59 17.44
CA PHE A 5 -2.28 18.57 16.56
C PHE A 5 -2.24 17.20 17.22
N THR A 6 -3.36 16.49 17.19
CA THR A 6 -3.55 15.20 17.86
C THR A 6 -3.72 14.06 16.87
N LYS A 7 -3.64 12.82 17.37
CA LYS A 7 -4.00 11.63 16.58
C LYS A 7 -5.46 11.66 16.13
N ASP A 8 -6.36 12.22 16.94
CA ASP A 8 -7.77 12.33 16.60
C ASP A 8 -7.96 13.30 15.41
N ASN A 9 -7.21 14.41 15.38
CA ASN A 9 -7.23 15.29 14.21
C ASN A 9 -6.79 14.58 12.92
N LEU A 10 -5.77 13.73 13.00
CA LEU A 10 -5.38 12.92 11.84
C LEU A 10 -6.48 11.93 11.44
N ASN A 11 -7.12 11.28 12.42
CA ASN A 11 -8.23 10.36 12.16
C ASN A 11 -9.42 11.07 11.51
N ASP A 12 -9.77 12.26 11.99
CA ASP A 12 -10.87 13.07 11.46
C ASP A 12 -10.60 13.45 10.00
N ILE A 13 -9.37 13.88 9.68
CA ILE A 13 -8.97 14.16 8.29
C ILE A 13 -9.11 12.90 7.42
N VAL A 14 -8.68 11.73 7.93
CA VAL A 14 -8.81 10.46 7.20
C VAL A 14 -10.27 10.10 6.95
N VAL A 15 -11.12 10.20 7.98
CA VAL A 15 -12.56 9.92 7.88
C VAL A 15 -13.22 10.85 6.87
N GLU A 16 -13.00 12.16 6.98
CA GLU A 16 -13.59 13.14 6.07
C GLU A 16 -13.08 12.99 4.63
N SER A 17 -11.83 12.58 4.43
CA SER A 17 -11.33 12.25 3.09
C SER A 17 -12.06 11.04 2.49
N VAL A 18 -12.31 10.00 3.30
CA VAL A 18 -13.06 8.82 2.85
C VAL A 18 -14.52 9.18 2.52
N VAL A 19 -15.18 9.96 3.38
CA VAL A 19 -16.55 10.41 3.17
C VAL A 19 -16.66 11.24 1.88
N ASP A 20 -15.75 12.20 1.68
CA ASP A 20 -15.71 13.03 0.48
C ASP A 20 -15.50 12.17 -0.79
N THR A 21 -14.62 11.17 -0.75
CA THR A 21 -14.44 10.17 -1.82
C THR A 21 -15.70 9.39 -2.14
N LEU A 22 -16.36 8.83 -1.13
CA LEU A 22 -17.57 8.06 -1.36
C LEU A 22 -18.67 8.94 -1.97
N ASN A 23 -18.84 10.15 -1.47
CA ASN A 23 -19.81 11.10 -2.01
C ASN A 23 -19.50 11.47 -3.46
N PHE A 24 -18.25 11.79 -3.78
CA PHE A 24 -17.86 12.14 -5.14
C PHE A 24 -18.06 10.98 -6.12
N ASN A 25 -17.53 9.80 -5.81
CA ASN A 25 -17.64 8.64 -6.70
C ASN A 25 -19.11 8.21 -6.90
N ASN A 26 -19.92 8.24 -5.84
CA ASN A 26 -21.35 7.98 -5.95
C ASN A 26 -22.07 9.01 -6.85
N GLN A 27 -21.70 10.29 -6.76
CA GLN A 27 -22.24 11.31 -7.66
C GLN A 27 -21.86 11.04 -9.12
N GLN A 28 -20.61 10.65 -9.39
CA GLN A 28 -20.16 10.30 -10.75
C GLN A 28 -20.90 9.08 -11.30
N ALA A 29 -21.10 8.05 -10.47
CA ALA A 29 -21.87 6.87 -10.84
C ALA A 29 -23.33 7.22 -11.19
N ILE A 30 -23.99 8.05 -10.36
CA ILE A 30 -25.37 8.51 -10.62
C ILE A 30 -25.45 9.31 -11.92
N LEU A 31 -24.50 10.23 -12.16
CA LEU A 31 -24.46 11.02 -13.40
C LEU A 31 -24.32 10.13 -14.63
N THR A 32 -23.45 9.11 -14.55
CA THR A 32 -23.23 8.15 -15.64
C THR A 32 -24.49 7.33 -15.93
N VAL A 33 -25.16 6.81 -14.89
CA VAL A 33 -26.42 6.07 -15.03
C VAL A 33 -27.53 6.93 -15.64
N ARG A 34 -27.53 8.24 -15.37
CA ARG A 34 -28.46 9.21 -15.96
C ARG A 34 -28.11 9.62 -17.40
N GLY A 35 -27.10 9.02 -18.01
CA GLY A 35 -26.66 9.32 -19.39
C GLY A 35 -25.77 10.55 -19.51
N GLY A 36 -25.28 11.09 -18.39
CA GLY A 36 -24.29 12.17 -18.38
C GLY A 36 -22.85 11.65 -18.52
N ALA A 37 -21.90 12.56 -18.75
CA ALA A 37 -20.48 12.26 -18.73
C ALA A 37 -19.92 12.45 -17.31
N GLY A 38 -19.91 11.38 -16.52
CA GLY A 38 -19.27 11.36 -15.20
C GLY A 38 -17.75 11.45 -15.30
N GLU A 39 -17.11 11.97 -14.25
CA GLU A 39 -15.67 11.88 -14.08
C GLU A 39 -15.24 10.48 -13.61
N LEU A 40 -13.95 10.17 -13.76
CA LEU A 40 -13.39 8.94 -13.20
C LEU A 40 -13.43 8.98 -11.67
N ASP A 41 -13.64 7.81 -11.06
CA ASP A 41 -13.53 7.64 -9.62
C ASP A 41 -12.18 8.14 -9.11
N GLN A 42 -12.21 8.76 -7.94
CA GLN A 42 -11.03 9.26 -7.24
C GLN A 42 -10.79 8.45 -5.97
N THR A 43 -9.54 8.30 -5.59
CA THR A 43 -9.08 7.67 -4.34
C THR A 43 -9.11 8.66 -3.17
N TYR A 44 -8.85 8.17 -1.95
CA TYR A 44 -8.86 9.00 -0.75
C TYR A 44 -7.85 10.16 -0.80
N PHE A 45 -6.64 9.91 -1.28
CA PHE A 45 -5.62 10.95 -1.37
C PHE A 45 -5.91 11.93 -2.51
N GLU A 46 -6.41 11.47 -3.66
CA GLU A 46 -6.80 12.37 -4.76
C GLU A 46 -7.89 13.34 -4.31
N ARG A 47 -8.89 12.84 -3.58
CA ARG A 47 -9.91 13.71 -2.98
C ARG A 47 -9.35 14.68 -1.97
N TYR A 48 -8.47 14.21 -1.09
CA TYR A 48 -7.81 15.10 -0.14
C TYR A 48 -7.02 16.20 -0.84
N SER A 49 -6.23 15.88 -1.88
CA SER A 49 -5.49 16.89 -2.62
C SER A 49 -6.41 17.85 -3.39
N ASN A 50 -7.53 17.36 -3.94
CA ASN A 50 -8.46 18.15 -4.75
C ASN A 50 -9.43 19.01 -3.94
N ASN A 51 -9.82 18.54 -2.76
CA ASN A 51 -10.83 19.18 -1.92
C ASN A 51 -10.30 19.46 -0.50
N LYS A 52 -8.98 19.65 -0.37
CA LYS A 52 -8.27 19.79 0.90
C LYS A 52 -8.92 20.77 1.86
N VAL A 53 -9.22 21.98 1.38
CA VAL A 53 -9.80 23.06 2.21
C VAL A 53 -11.15 22.64 2.78
N HIS A 54 -12.00 22.00 1.98
CA HIS A 54 -13.30 21.52 2.43
C HIS A 54 -13.15 20.39 3.45
N ILE A 55 -12.32 19.39 3.15
CA ILE A 55 -12.09 18.24 4.02
C ILE A 55 -11.52 18.68 5.38
N LEU A 56 -10.51 19.55 5.38
CA LEU A 56 -9.93 20.08 6.62
C LEU A 56 -10.94 20.88 7.43
N LYS A 57 -11.80 21.67 6.76
CA LYS A 57 -12.89 22.39 7.42
C LYS A 57 -13.91 21.45 8.05
N SER A 58 -14.31 20.39 7.35
CA SER A 58 -15.23 19.37 7.88
C SER A 58 -14.62 18.61 9.06
N ALA A 59 -13.32 18.32 9.01
CA ALA A 59 -12.57 17.70 10.09
C ALA A 59 -12.32 18.65 11.28
N GLY A 60 -12.66 19.95 11.17
CA GLY A 60 -12.39 20.94 12.20
C GLY A 60 -10.90 21.23 12.41
N VAL A 61 -10.05 20.94 11.41
CA VAL A 61 -8.59 21.08 11.50
C VAL A 61 -8.11 22.27 10.66
N LEU A 62 -7.29 23.12 11.26
CA LEU A 62 -6.58 24.17 10.53
C LEU A 62 -5.35 23.59 9.84
N GLU A 63 -5.15 23.87 8.55
CA GLU A 63 -3.99 23.38 7.79
C GLU A 63 -2.66 23.75 8.47
N SER A 64 -2.56 24.96 9.01
CA SER A 64 -1.38 25.45 9.72
C SER A 64 -1.10 24.73 11.03
N SER A 65 -2.04 23.95 11.56
CA SER A 65 -1.83 23.14 12.75
C SER A 65 -1.18 21.79 12.45
N ILE A 66 -1.19 21.34 11.18
CA ILE A 66 -0.65 20.03 10.78
C ILE A 66 0.89 20.11 10.80
N PRO A 67 1.58 19.29 11.61
CA PRO A 67 3.04 19.29 11.64
C PRO A 67 3.61 18.87 10.28
N SER A 68 4.72 19.49 9.85
CA SER A 68 5.41 19.12 8.60
C SER A 68 5.94 17.68 8.60
N SER A 69 6.07 17.06 9.77
CA SER A 69 6.42 15.65 9.91
C SER A 69 5.27 14.70 9.57
N ILE A 70 4.03 15.18 9.48
CA ILE A 70 2.85 14.38 9.15
C ILE A 70 2.54 14.53 7.65
N ASN A 71 2.77 13.46 6.91
CA ASN A 71 2.34 13.37 5.52
C ASN A 71 0.95 12.71 5.43
N VAL A 72 -0.10 13.52 5.41
CA VAL A 72 -1.50 13.07 5.33
C VAL A 72 -1.75 12.25 4.05
N GLU A 73 -1.16 12.64 2.92
CA GLU A 73 -1.35 11.92 1.66
C GLU A 73 -0.83 10.49 1.75
N ASN A 74 0.34 10.27 2.35
CA ASN A 74 0.87 8.93 2.59
C ASN A 74 -0.02 8.10 3.52
N VAL A 75 -0.59 8.72 4.55
CA VAL A 75 -1.56 8.06 5.45
C VAL A 75 -2.81 7.63 4.68
N LEU A 76 -3.32 8.47 3.79
CA LEU A 76 -4.48 8.16 2.95
C LEU A 76 -4.20 7.07 1.93
N ILE A 77 -3.02 7.06 1.31
CA ILE A 77 -2.57 5.97 0.44
C ILE A 77 -2.50 4.66 1.24
N ALA A 78 -1.89 4.68 2.43
CA ALA A 78 -1.83 3.49 3.29
C ALA A 78 -3.22 2.98 3.69
N LYS A 79 -4.16 3.89 4.01
CA LYS A 79 -5.55 3.54 4.28
C LYS A 79 -6.22 2.89 3.06
N GLN A 80 -6.03 3.47 1.87
CA GLN A 80 -6.55 2.92 0.61
C GLN A 80 -6.03 1.49 0.37
N ILE A 81 -4.73 1.25 0.58
CA ILE A 81 -4.12 -0.08 0.46
C ILE A 81 -4.75 -1.05 1.46
N ALA A 82 -4.84 -0.65 2.73
CA ALA A 82 -5.40 -1.49 3.79
C ALA A 82 -6.85 -1.90 3.49
N ASP A 83 -7.67 -0.97 3.00
CA ASP A 83 -9.06 -1.25 2.62
C ASP A 83 -9.15 -2.18 1.40
N LEU A 84 -8.32 -1.97 0.37
CA LEU A 84 -8.27 -2.86 -0.78
C LEU A 84 -7.90 -4.30 -0.35
N ILE A 85 -6.86 -4.45 0.48
CA ILE A 85 -6.44 -5.76 1.00
C ILE A 85 -7.56 -6.40 1.84
N ALA A 86 -8.28 -5.62 2.63
CA ALA A 86 -9.33 -6.14 3.51
C ALA A 86 -10.55 -6.64 2.70
N TRP A 87 -10.99 -5.86 1.73
CA TRP A 87 -12.31 -6.01 1.10
C TRP A 87 -12.28 -6.62 -0.31
N ASN A 88 -11.15 -6.56 -1.02
CA ASN A 88 -11.10 -7.08 -2.38
C ASN A 88 -10.73 -8.59 -2.41
N PRO A 89 -11.61 -9.47 -2.94
CA PRO A 89 -11.36 -10.92 -2.96
C PRO A 89 -10.19 -11.33 -3.85
N GLU A 90 -9.85 -10.52 -4.86
CA GLU A 90 -8.75 -10.79 -5.79
C GLU A 90 -7.37 -10.59 -5.13
N LEU A 91 -7.32 -9.99 -3.94
CA LEU A 91 -6.11 -9.75 -3.16
C LEU A 91 -5.88 -10.78 -2.05
N LYS A 92 -6.42 -12.00 -2.21
CA LYS A 92 -6.36 -13.06 -1.18
C LYS A 92 -4.94 -13.39 -0.73
N GLU A 93 -3.97 -13.44 -1.64
CA GLU A 93 -2.58 -13.80 -1.32
C GLU A 93 -1.92 -12.73 -0.46
N ILE A 94 -1.93 -11.48 -0.93
CA ILE A 94 -1.35 -10.38 -0.15
C ILE A 94 -2.08 -10.15 1.18
N LYS A 95 -3.41 -10.37 1.22
CA LYS A 95 -4.20 -10.38 2.46
C LYS A 95 -3.69 -11.41 3.46
N ASN A 96 -3.40 -12.63 3.01
CA ASN A 96 -2.85 -13.67 3.88
C ASN A 96 -1.47 -13.28 4.42
N HIS A 97 -0.61 -12.70 3.58
CA HIS A 97 0.73 -12.27 4.00
C HIS A 97 0.69 -11.08 4.96
N TYR A 98 -0.23 -10.13 4.73
CA TYR A 98 -0.46 -9.01 5.62
C TYR A 98 -0.95 -9.48 7.00
N ALA A 99 -1.92 -10.40 7.02
CA ALA A 99 -2.45 -10.97 8.27
C ALA A 99 -1.41 -11.82 9.04
N LYS A 100 -0.51 -12.50 8.33
CA LYS A 100 0.59 -13.30 8.93
C LYS A 100 1.78 -12.44 9.40
N GLY A 101 1.77 -11.14 9.11
CA GLY A 101 2.87 -10.24 9.46
C GLY A 101 4.11 -10.39 8.58
N ASN A 102 3.99 -11.00 7.40
CA ASN A 102 5.09 -11.10 6.42
C ASN A 102 5.31 -9.81 5.64
N VAL A 103 4.32 -8.92 5.64
CA VAL A 103 4.38 -7.62 4.97
C VAL A 103 3.78 -6.53 5.85
N LYS A 104 4.29 -5.30 5.73
CA LYS A 104 3.72 -4.12 6.38
C LYS A 104 3.66 -2.94 5.43
N ILE A 105 2.70 -2.05 5.66
CA ILE A 105 2.66 -0.74 5.01
C ILE A 105 3.51 0.22 5.86
N ASP A 106 4.39 0.96 5.22
CA ASP A 106 5.28 1.93 5.84
C ASP A 106 5.08 3.31 5.20
N THR A 107 4.72 4.29 6.03
CA THR A 107 4.47 5.68 5.69
C THR A 107 5.49 6.64 6.29
N THR A 108 6.55 6.16 6.96
CA THR A 108 7.52 7.03 7.64
C THR A 108 8.50 7.70 6.69
N THR A 109 8.57 7.23 5.44
CA THR A 109 9.38 7.85 4.40
C THR A 109 8.54 8.83 3.57
N PRO A 110 9.15 9.68 2.73
CA PRO A 110 8.41 10.55 1.82
C PRO A 110 7.44 9.80 0.89
N LEU A 111 7.65 8.50 0.68
CA LEU A 111 6.80 7.63 -0.12
C LEU A 111 6.07 6.60 0.76
N THR A 112 4.90 6.14 0.29
CA THR A 112 4.23 4.99 0.91
C THR A 112 4.81 3.71 0.32
N THR A 113 5.21 2.76 1.17
CA THR A 113 5.83 1.51 0.73
C THR A 113 5.16 0.29 1.37
N LEU A 114 5.09 -0.81 0.64
CA LEU A 114 4.81 -2.13 1.20
C LEU A 114 6.15 -2.86 1.35
N LYS A 115 6.49 -3.25 2.57
CA LYS A 115 7.79 -3.86 2.90
C LYS A 115 7.63 -5.31 3.33
N LEU A 116 8.61 -6.13 2.98
CA LEU A 116 8.81 -7.46 3.56
C LEU A 116 9.16 -7.34 5.04
N ILE A 117 8.73 -8.34 5.80
CA ILE A 117 9.04 -8.49 7.22
C ILE A 117 9.60 -9.88 7.46
N GLY A 118 10.71 -9.93 8.19
CA GLY A 118 11.42 -11.16 8.51
C GLY A 118 12.74 -11.29 7.75
N ASP A 119 13.80 -11.61 8.47
CA ASP A 119 15.16 -11.67 7.95
C ASP A 119 15.31 -12.64 6.78
N ASP A 120 14.64 -13.80 6.84
CA ASP A 120 14.77 -14.81 5.79
C ASP A 120 14.10 -14.38 4.48
N LEU A 121 12.97 -13.68 4.56
CA LEU A 121 12.34 -13.08 3.38
C LEU A 121 13.23 -12.00 2.79
N ILE A 122 13.73 -11.08 3.62
CA ILE A 122 14.58 -9.97 3.18
C ILE A 122 15.88 -10.50 2.55
N LYS A 123 16.53 -11.50 3.13
CA LYS A 123 17.78 -12.09 2.61
C LYS A 123 17.62 -12.81 1.28
N ASN A 124 16.43 -13.31 0.97
CA ASN A 124 16.17 -14.03 -0.28
C ASN A 124 15.51 -13.12 -1.35
N ALA A 125 15.16 -11.88 -1.01
CA ALA A 125 14.60 -10.92 -1.95
C ALA A 125 15.68 -9.98 -2.50
N SER A 126 15.44 -9.42 -3.69
CA SER A 126 16.31 -8.39 -4.29
C SER A 126 16.22 -7.04 -3.54
N SER A 127 15.10 -6.78 -2.87
CA SER A 127 14.84 -5.60 -2.04
C SER A 127 13.86 -5.95 -0.93
N ASP A 128 13.96 -5.25 0.21
CA ASP A 128 12.97 -5.31 1.29
C ASP A 128 11.67 -4.55 0.94
N ILE A 129 11.68 -3.73 -0.12
CA ILE A 129 10.52 -2.97 -0.60
C ILE A 129 9.84 -3.76 -1.72
N LEU A 130 8.63 -4.27 -1.45
CA LEU A 130 7.79 -4.94 -2.43
C LEU A 130 7.14 -3.96 -3.38
N LEU A 131 6.45 -2.97 -2.81
CA LEU A 131 5.74 -1.93 -3.57
C LEU A 131 6.20 -0.57 -3.08
N ARG A 132 6.37 0.33 -4.02
CA ARG A 132 6.56 1.76 -3.77
C ARG A 132 5.44 2.51 -4.47
N ILE A 133 4.73 3.33 -3.71
CA ILE A 133 3.64 4.16 -4.19
C ILE A 133 4.06 5.61 -4.02
N SER A 134 4.18 6.31 -5.14
CA SER A 134 4.50 7.73 -5.18
C SER A 134 3.39 8.51 -5.86
N THR A 135 3.03 9.66 -5.29
CA THR A 135 2.14 10.61 -5.97
C THR A 135 2.82 11.15 -7.21
N ILE A 136 2.16 11.15 -8.37
CA ILE A 136 2.70 11.76 -9.58
C ILE A 136 2.47 13.27 -9.49
N GLN A 137 3.43 14.01 -8.93
CA GLN A 137 3.34 15.47 -8.85
C GLN A 137 3.44 16.10 -10.25
N ARG A 138 2.62 17.13 -10.52
CA ARG A 138 2.60 17.97 -11.74
C ARG A 138 2.01 17.35 -13.02
N GLN A 139 1.33 16.21 -12.94
CA GLN A 139 0.44 15.78 -14.01
C GLN A 139 -1.01 16.25 -13.73
N PRO A 140 -1.88 16.39 -14.75
CA PRO A 140 -3.29 16.64 -14.51
C PRO A 140 -3.80 15.64 -13.48
N ILE A 141 -4.56 16.16 -12.52
CA ILE A 141 -5.08 15.54 -11.30
C ILE A 141 -5.72 14.13 -11.47
N ARG A 142 -5.92 13.68 -12.71
CA ARG A 142 -6.51 12.38 -13.10
C ARG A 142 -5.53 11.22 -13.26
N LYS A 143 -4.25 11.36 -12.88
CA LYS A 143 -3.22 10.32 -13.14
C LYS A 143 -2.70 9.59 -11.91
N GLY A 144 -3.34 9.76 -10.75
CA GLY A 144 -3.14 8.86 -9.62
C GLY A 144 -1.71 8.77 -9.10
N PHE A 145 -1.43 7.62 -8.50
CA PHE A 145 -0.11 7.22 -8.01
C PHE A 145 0.67 6.52 -9.14
N GLU A 146 1.99 6.56 -9.03
CA GLU A 146 2.88 5.60 -9.69
C GLU A 146 3.12 4.46 -8.71
N VAL A 147 2.98 3.23 -9.18
CA VAL A 147 3.29 2.03 -8.42
C VAL A 147 4.47 1.34 -9.08
N SER A 148 5.56 1.21 -8.33
CA SER A 148 6.72 0.43 -8.75
C SER A 148 6.95 -0.77 -7.83
N LEU A 149 7.61 -1.79 -8.38
CA LEU A 149 7.90 -3.07 -7.75
C LEU A 149 9.42 -3.30 -7.64
N PRO A 150 10.12 -2.69 -6.66
CA PRO A 150 11.58 -2.78 -6.54
C PRO A 150 12.11 -4.18 -6.25
N ALA A 151 11.31 -5.04 -5.60
CA ALA A 151 11.71 -6.42 -5.31
C ALA A 151 11.83 -7.30 -6.57
N PHE A 152 11.27 -6.88 -7.71
CA PHE A 152 11.21 -7.65 -8.96
C PHE A 152 12.32 -7.30 -9.94
N HIS A 153 12.75 -6.04 -9.95
CA HIS A 153 13.82 -5.57 -10.82
C HIS A 153 14.59 -4.46 -10.11
N PRO A 154 15.94 -4.41 -10.19
CA PRO A 154 16.75 -3.37 -9.56
C PRO A 154 16.32 -1.93 -9.91
N ASP A 155 15.81 -1.74 -11.12
CA ASP A 155 15.34 -0.46 -11.63
C ASP A 155 13.86 -0.16 -11.32
N GLY A 156 13.13 -1.13 -10.73
CA GLY A 156 11.70 -1.06 -10.45
C GLY A 156 10.85 -1.26 -11.71
N PHE A 157 10.00 -2.29 -11.71
CA PHE A 157 8.96 -2.42 -12.73
C PHE A 157 7.74 -1.57 -12.35
N VAL A 158 7.24 -0.73 -13.26
CA VAL A 158 6.05 0.10 -13.04
C VAL A 158 4.81 -0.66 -13.48
N VAL A 159 3.80 -0.74 -12.61
CA VAL A 159 2.51 -1.38 -12.91
C VAL A 159 1.43 -0.35 -13.20
N SER A 160 0.37 -0.80 -13.87
CA SER A 160 -0.67 0.10 -14.40
C SER A 160 -1.53 0.72 -13.30
N ASN A 161 -1.69 0.03 -12.16
CA ASN A 161 -2.46 0.51 -11.02
C ASN A 161 -2.12 -0.24 -9.70
N LEU A 162 -2.70 0.21 -8.59
CA LEU A 162 -2.45 -0.33 -7.26
C LEU A 162 -2.98 -1.76 -7.07
N MET A 163 -4.09 -2.10 -7.72
CA MET A 163 -4.66 -3.45 -7.66
C MET A 163 -3.68 -4.47 -8.25
N GLU A 164 -3.17 -4.18 -9.45
CA GLU A 164 -2.16 -4.99 -10.12
C GLU A 164 -0.89 -5.11 -9.28
N GLY A 165 -0.39 -4.00 -8.74
CA GLY A 165 0.78 -4.02 -7.87
C GLY A 165 0.60 -4.90 -6.63
N LEU A 166 -0.56 -4.81 -5.96
CA LEU A 166 -0.86 -5.60 -4.77
C LEU A 166 -1.02 -7.09 -5.07
N LYS A 167 -1.57 -7.46 -6.23
CA LYS A 167 -1.63 -8.86 -6.69
C LYS A 167 -0.24 -9.43 -6.88
N VAL A 168 0.56 -8.75 -7.70
CA VAL A 168 1.93 -9.16 -8.03
C VAL A 168 2.78 -9.27 -6.75
N ALA A 169 2.67 -8.32 -5.83
CA ALA A 169 3.35 -8.41 -4.53
C ALA A 169 2.93 -9.65 -3.71
N GLY A 170 1.64 -10.03 -3.74
CA GLY A 170 1.15 -11.23 -3.07
C GLY A 170 1.74 -12.52 -3.64
N GLU A 171 1.74 -12.63 -4.97
CA GLU A 171 2.28 -13.77 -5.70
C GLU A 171 3.78 -13.95 -5.40
N TYR A 172 4.53 -12.84 -5.40
CA TYR A 172 5.97 -12.87 -5.12
C TYR A 172 6.31 -13.30 -3.70
N VAL A 173 5.60 -12.80 -2.69
CA VAL A 173 5.83 -13.26 -1.30
C VAL A 173 5.52 -14.76 -1.18
N THR A 174 4.49 -15.24 -1.88
CA THR A 174 4.17 -16.68 -1.94
C THR A 174 5.32 -17.47 -2.54
N GLN A 175 5.82 -17.07 -3.71
CA GLN A 175 6.93 -17.72 -4.40
C GLN A 175 8.20 -17.75 -3.53
N LEU A 176 8.54 -16.61 -2.93
CA LEU A 176 9.71 -16.47 -2.07
C LEU A 176 9.67 -17.41 -0.86
N LEU A 177 8.51 -17.57 -0.23
CA LEU A 177 8.32 -18.52 0.87
C LEU A 177 8.49 -19.98 0.43
N VAL A 178 7.99 -20.32 -0.76
CA VAL A 178 8.16 -21.67 -1.34
C VAL A 178 9.64 -21.95 -1.60
N GLU A 179 10.37 -20.99 -2.16
CA GLU A 179 11.82 -21.12 -2.39
C GLU A 179 12.60 -21.28 -1.09
N ILE A 180 12.29 -20.47 -0.07
CA ILE A 180 12.92 -20.58 1.25
C ILE A 180 12.68 -21.98 1.83
N LYS A 181 11.43 -22.47 1.78
CA LYS A 181 11.09 -23.80 2.28
C LYS A 181 11.88 -24.89 1.55
N ASN A 182 11.91 -24.85 0.22
CA ASN A 182 12.66 -25.82 -0.58
C ASN A 182 14.17 -25.79 -0.27
N LYS A 183 14.77 -24.61 -0.08
CA LYS A 183 16.18 -24.47 0.34
C LYS A 183 16.44 -25.04 1.73
N VAL A 184 15.48 -24.94 2.65
CA VAL A 184 15.60 -25.51 4.00
C VAL A 184 15.47 -27.04 3.95
N ASP A 185 14.51 -27.56 3.19
CA ASP A 185 14.27 -28.99 3.04
C ASP A 185 15.49 -29.69 2.39
N LEU A 186 16.04 -29.13 1.31
CA LEU A 186 17.27 -29.64 0.67
C LEU A 186 18.47 -29.69 1.64
N LYS A 187 18.62 -28.67 2.49
CA LYS A 187 19.69 -28.64 3.52
C LYS A 187 19.48 -29.68 4.63
N ALA A 188 18.25 -30.10 4.88
CA ALA A 188 17.95 -31.16 5.84
C ALA A 188 18.31 -32.54 5.28
N ASP A 189 18.00 -32.79 4.00
CA ASP A 189 18.33 -34.04 3.31
C ASP A 189 19.85 -34.24 3.18
N ASP A 190 20.61 -33.21 2.80
CA ASP A 190 22.09 -33.28 2.73
C ASP A 190 22.73 -33.66 4.07
N LYS A 191 22.18 -33.16 5.19
CA LYS A 191 22.65 -33.51 6.55
C LYS A 191 22.29 -34.93 6.96
N GLN A 192 21.23 -35.51 6.41
CA GLN A 192 20.86 -36.91 6.66
C GLN A 192 21.73 -37.87 5.84
N VAL A 193 22.03 -37.54 4.59
CA VAL A 193 22.92 -38.34 3.72
C VAL A 193 24.34 -38.39 4.26
N SER A 194 24.84 -37.30 4.86
CA SER A 194 26.21 -37.26 5.42
C SER A 194 26.42 -38.10 6.70
N LYS A 195 25.35 -38.61 7.33
CA LYS A 195 25.45 -39.44 8.55
C LYS A 195 25.64 -40.94 8.30
N ASN A 196 25.53 -41.40 7.06
CA ASN A 196 25.81 -42.79 6.69
C ASN A 196 27.23 -42.94 6.12
N LYS A 197 28.25 -42.85 6.99
CA LYS A 197 29.55 -43.47 6.69
C LYS A 197 29.51 -44.91 7.21
N PRO A 198 29.77 -45.94 6.38
CA PRO A 198 29.93 -47.30 6.88
C PRO A 198 31.16 -47.33 7.78
N LYS A 199 31.01 -47.89 8.99
CA LYS A 199 32.17 -48.31 9.79
C LYS A 199 32.80 -49.50 9.06
N ILE A 200 34.05 -49.33 8.64
CA ILE A 200 34.96 -50.43 8.27
C ILE A 200 35.32 -51.18 9.55
#